data_AF-A6Q4Q3-F1
#
_entry.id   AF-A6Q4Q3-F1
#
_cell.length_a   1.000
_cell.length_b   1.000
_cell.length_c   1.000
_cell.angle_alpha   90.00
_cell.angle_beta   90.00
_cell.angle_gamma   90.00
#
_symmetry.space_group_name_H-M   'P 1'
#
loop_
_entity.id
_entity.type
_entity.pdbx_description
1 polymer ?
#
loop_
_entity_poly.entity_id
_entity_poly.type
_entity_poly.pdbx_seq_one_letter_code
_entity_poly.pdbx_strand_id
1 'polypeptide(L)'
;MRKAISLLTAIIFMLLIAVLMGLAISLLGTTTAKVANRYLYEQAQLLARSGTEYAILAIQGHEINSSTGCLNQINLNYNDTFDINITLHYIGKGLPTANCNILDNSVAFDESNASVLVDTIVQLKDPKLNNGVPIRYVKRTLQKL
;
A
#
# COMPACT_ATOMS: atom_id res chain seq x y z
N MET A 1 59.94 -30.40 4.79
CA MET A 1 59.47 -28.99 4.79
C MET A 1 58.22 -28.75 3.93
N ARG A 2 58.11 -29.30 2.70
CA ARG A 2 56.93 -29.10 1.83
C ARG A 2 55.58 -29.60 2.39
N LYS A 3 55.58 -30.68 3.19
CA LYS A 3 54.35 -31.25 3.76
C LYS A 3 53.73 -30.38 4.87
N ALA A 4 54.53 -29.66 5.65
CA ALA A 4 54.02 -28.74 6.68
C ALA A 4 53.41 -27.48 6.05
N ILE A 5 54.01 -26.96 4.97
CA ILE A 5 53.49 -25.81 4.23
C ILE A 5 52.17 -26.16 3.54
N SER A 6 52.07 -27.34 2.92
CA SER A 6 50.82 -27.82 2.28
C SER A 6 49.67 -28.00 3.27
N LEU A 7 49.95 -28.36 4.52
CA LEU A 7 48.93 -28.55 5.55
C LEU A 7 48.44 -27.19 6.08
N LEU A 8 49.35 -26.23 6.26
CA LEU A 8 49.02 -24.86 6.65
C LEU A 8 48.15 -24.16 5.59
N THR A 9 48.49 -24.27 4.30
CA THR A 9 47.70 -23.67 3.23
C THR A 9 46.30 -24.27 3.12
N ALA A 10 46.15 -25.58 3.34
CA ALA A 10 44.85 -26.24 3.35
C ALA A 10 43.93 -25.72 4.46
N ILE A 11 44.47 -25.49 5.67
CA ILE A 11 43.72 -24.92 6.79
C ILE A 11 43.26 -23.49 6.49
N ILE A 12 44.16 -22.66 5.93
CA ILE A 12 43.83 -21.28 5.54
C ILE A 12 42.72 -21.26 4.49
N PHE A 13 42.80 -22.13 3.48
CA PHE A 13 41.74 -22.26 2.47
C PHE A 13 40.40 -22.68 3.09
N MET A 14 40.40 -23.64 4.03
CA MET A 14 39.19 -24.05 4.73
C MET A 14 38.56 -22.88 5.53
N LEU A 15 39.39 -22.08 6.21
CA LEU A 15 38.91 -20.90 6.95
C LEU A 15 38.32 -19.84 6.02
N LEU A 16 38.95 -19.57 4.87
CA LEU A 16 38.40 -18.64 3.89
C LEU A 16 37.04 -19.10 3.37
N ILE A 17 36.90 -20.39 3.06
CA ILE A 17 35.63 -20.97 2.62
C ILE A 17 34.57 -20.85 3.74
N ALA A 18 34.93 -21.10 5.00
CA ALA A 18 34.02 -20.96 6.13
C ALA A 18 33.50 -19.51 6.29
N VAL A 19 34.37 -18.50 6.15
CA VAL A 19 33.97 -17.09 6.22
C VAL A 19 33.06 -16.71 5.05
N LEU A 20 33.38 -17.15 3.83
CA LEU A 20 32.56 -16.88 2.64
C LEU A 20 31.17 -17.52 2.76
N MET A 21 31.09 -18.76 3.25
CA MET A 21 29.81 -19.43 3.49
C MET A 21 29.00 -18.74 4.59
N GLY A 22 29.65 -18.31 5.67
CA GLY A 22 28.98 -17.55 6.74
C GLY A 22 28.38 -16.24 6.23
N LEU A 23 29.13 -15.49 5.41
CA LEU A 23 28.63 -14.28 4.77
C LEU A 23 27.45 -14.59 3.84
N ALA A 24 27.56 -15.62 3.00
CA ALA A 24 26.49 -16.02 2.09
C ALA A 24 25.18 -16.34 2.82
N ILE A 25 25.23 -17.09 3.92
CA ILE A 25 24.04 -17.43 4.73
C ILE A 25 23.42 -16.17 5.32
N SER A 26 24.23 -15.24 5.84
CA SER A 26 23.72 -13.98 6.41
C SER A 26 23.01 -13.10 5.36
N LEU A 27 23.54 -13.05 4.13
CA LEU A 27 22.95 -12.31 3.03
C LEU A 27 21.63 -12.94 2.56
N LEU A 28 21.58 -14.27 2.48
CA LEU A 28 20.37 -14.99 2.10
C LEU A 28 19.24 -14.75 3.11
N GLY A 29 19.52 -14.85 4.42
CA GLY A 29 18.52 -14.61 5.46
C GLY A 29 17.90 -13.21 5.39
N THR A 30 18.74 -12.18 5.21
CA THR A 30 18.24 -10.80 5.08
C THR A 30 17.53 -10.53 3.75
N THR A 31 17.95 -11.19 2.66
CA THR A 31 17.32 -11.04 1.34
C THR A 31 15.92 -11.64 1.32
N THR A 32 15.74 -12.84 1.88
CA THR A 32 14.43 -13.51 1.91
C THR A 32 13.39 -12.68 2.68
N ALA A 33 13.75 -12.12 3.84
CA ALA A 33 12.85 -11.26 4.60
C ALA A 33 12.48 -9.98 3.82
N LYS A 34 13.44 -9.37 3.11
CA LYS A 34 13.18 -8.19 2.26
C LYS A 34 12.26 -8.51 1.08
N VAL A 35 12.41 -9.68 0.46
CA VAL A 35 11.55 -10.12 -0.65
C VAL A 35 10.12 -10.32 -0.19
N ALA A 36 9.91 -10.98 0.96
CA ALA A 36 8.58 -11.16 1.54
C ALA A 36 7.90 -9.81 1.86
N ASN A 37 8.62 -8.88 2.50
CA ASN A 37 8.13 -7.54 2.78
C ASN A 37 7.74 -6.78 1.51
N ARG A 38 8.58 -6.86 0.47
CA ARG A 38 8.26 -6.22 -0.82
C ARG A 38 7.04 -6.83 -1.47
N TYR A 39 6.89 -8.15 -1.45
CA TYR A 39 5.72 -8.80 -2.01
C TYR A 39 4.42 -8.27 -1.40
N LEU A 40 4.35 -8.18 -0.07
CA LEU A 40 3.18 -7.65 0.63
C LEU A 40 2.95 -6.16 0.34
N TYR A 41 4.03 -5.38 0.19
CA TYR A 41 3.93 -3.96 -0.17
C TYR A 41 3.37 -3.76 -1.58
N GLU A 42 3.87 -4.51 -2.56
CA GLU A 42 3.37 -4.49 -3.94
C GLU A 42 1.91 -4.95 -4.00
N GLN A 43 1.55 -5.96 -3.21
CA GLN A 43 0.16 -6.39 -3.08
C GLN A 43 -0.73 -5.27 -2.52
N ALA A 44 -0.29 -4.57 -1.47
CA ALA A 44 -1.01 -3.43 -0.92
C ALA A 44 -1.18 -2.29 -1.96
N GLN A 45 -0.15 -2.05 -2.77
CA GLN A 45 -0.21 -1.07 -3.85
C GLN A 45 -1.22 -1.45 -4.94
N LEU A 46 -1.27 -2.72 -5.34
CA LEU A 46 -2.25 -3.23 -6.29
C LEU A 46 -3.68 -3.13 -5.74
N LEU A 47 -3.88 -3.52 -4.47
CA LEU A 47 -5.17 -3.39 -3.77
C LEU A 47 -5.62 -1.94 -3.65
N ALA A 48 -4.69 -1.01 -3.40
CA ALA A 48 -5.03 0.40 -3.35
C ALA A 48 -5.47 0.92 -4.72
N ARG A 49 -4.84 0.42 -5.80
CA ARG A 49 -5.22 0.79 -7.16
C ARG A 49 -6.59 0.24 -7.54
N SER A 50 -6.84 -1.05 -7.34
CA SER A 50 -8.16 -1.64 -7.62
C SER A 50 -9.24 -1.03 -6.73
N GLY A 51 -8.93 -0.75 -5.46
CA GLY A 51 -9.81 -0.05 -4.53
C GLY A 51 -10.17 1.36 -5.03
N THR A 52 -9.20 2.16 -5.50
CA THR A 52 -9.50 3.47 -6.09
C THR A 52 -10.39 3.37 -7.33
N GLU A 53 -10.14 2.39 -8.20
CA GLU A 53 -10.93 2.21 -9.44
C GLU A 53 -12.36 1.78 -9.11
N TYR A 54 -12.53 0.88 -8.14
CA TYR A 54 -13.83 0.49 -7.61
C TYR A 54 -14.57 1.67 -6.98
N ALA A 55 -13.88 2.52 -6.22
CA ALA A 55 -14.48 3.72 -5.64
C ALA A 55 -14.96 4.69 -6.72
N ILE A 56 -14.16 4.93 -7.76
CA ILE A 56 -14.55 5.78 -8.89
C ILE A 56 -15.81 5.22 -9.56
N LEU A 57 -15.86 3.91 -9.82
CA LEU A 57 -17.04 3.26 -10.38
C LEU A 57 -18.27 3.40 -9.47
N ALA A 58 -18.10 3.22 -8.16
CA ALA A 58 -19.18 3.36 -7.18
C ALA A 58 -19.74 4.78 -7.14
N ILE A 59 -18.90 5.81 -7.26
CA ILE A 59 -19.35 7.20 -7.32
C ILE A 59 -20.10 7.48 -8.63
N GLN A 60 -19.61 6.98 -9.76
CA GLN A 60 -20.25 7.18 -11.06
C GLN A 60 -21.65 6.56 -11.13
N GLY A 61 -21.86 5.45 -10.40
CA GLY A 61 -23.17 4.82 -10.26
C GLY A 61 -24.06 5.41 -9.15
N HIS A 62 -23.58 6.37 -8.37
CA HIS A 62 -24.30 6.94 -7.22
C HIS A 62 -24.84 8.33 -7.55
N GLU A 63 -26.17 8.47 -7.48
CA GLU A 63 -26.83 9.76 -7.64
C GLU A 63 -26.61 10.66 -6.43
N ILE A 64 -25.81 11.71 -6.59
CA ILE A 64 -25.57 12.71 -5.55
C ILE A 64 -26.74 13.70 -5.54
N ASN A 65 -27.69 13.49 -4.62
CA ASN A 65 -28.80 14.41 -4.42
C ASN A 65 -29.06 14.65 -2.93
N SER A 66 -29.91 15.63 -2.63
CA SER A 66 -30.25 16.04 -1.26
C SER A 66 -31.01 14.98 -0.43
N SER A 67 -31.51 13.91 -1.04
CA SER A 67 -32.27 12.82 -0.40
C SER A 67 -31.46 11.54 -0.21
N THR A 68 -30.51 11.24 -1.10
CA THR A 68 -29.66 10.02 -1.06
C THR A 68 -28.31 10.28 -0.39
N GLY A 69 -27.86 11.54 -0.32
CA GLY A 69 -26.58 11.93 0.28
C GLY A 69 -25.35 11.50 -0.55
N CYS A 70 -24.15 11.67 0.01
CA CYS A 70 -22.90 11.31 -0.65
C CYS A 70 -22.29 10.00 -0.09
N LEU A 71 -21.50 9.34 -0.94
CA LEU A 71 -20.69 8.20 -0.55
C LEU A 71 -19.39 8.69 0.08
N ASN A 72 -19.31 8.74 1.42
CA ASN A 72 -18.15 9.31 2.11
C ASN A 72 -17.01 8.30 2.35
N GLN A 73 -17.35 7.03 2.55
CA GLN A 73 -16.39 6.00 2.90
C GLN A 73 -16.82 4.63 2.37
N ILE A 74 -15.85 3.87 1.89
CA ILE A 74 -16.00 2.48 1.48
C ILE A 74 -14.93 1.69 2.23
N ASN A 75 -15.35 0.66 2.96
CA ASN A 75 -14.42 -0.24 3.66
C ASN A 75 -14.49 -1.61 3.01
N LEU A 76 -13.35 -2.14 2.60
CA LEU A 76 -13.22 -3.46 2.01
C LEU A 76 -12.18 -4.25 2.82
N ASN A 77 -12.35 -5.56 2.89
CA ASN A 77 -11.39 -6.47 3.49
C ASN A 77 -10.95 -7.48 2.43
N TYR A 78 -9.64 -7.65 2.27
CA TYR A 78 -9.06 -8.66 1.40
C TYR A 78 -8.52 -9.83 2.22
N ASN A 79 -9.25 -10.95 2.18
CA ASN A 79 -8.87 -12.25 2.75
C ASN A 79 -8.36 -12.17 4.21
N ASP A 80 -8.97 -11.29 5.01
CA ASP A 80 -8.60 -10.97 6.39
C ASP A 80 -7.14 -10.55 6.63
N THR A 81 -6.44 -10.25 5.54
CA THR A 81 -5.02 -9.92 5.54
C THR A 81 -4.82 -8.41 5.43
N PHE A 82 -5.62 -7.75 4.58
CA PHE A 82 -5.56 -6.30 4.36
C PHE A 82 -6.91 -5.65 4.59
N ASP A 83 -6.90 -4.56 5.36
CA ASP A 83 -7.99 -3.61 5.44
C ASP A 83 -7.76 -2.49 4.42
N ILE A 84 -8.78 -2.23 3.61
CA ILE A 84 -8.79 -1.22 2.56
C ILE A 84 -9.85 -0.19 2.92
N ASN A 85 -9.40 0.96 3.40
CA ASN A 85 -10.27 2.07 3.78
C ASN A 85 -10.18 3.16 2.71
N ILE A 86 -11.30 3.45 2.08
CA ILE A 86 -11.40 4.45 1.03
C ILE A 86 -12.25 5.58 1.56
N THR A 87 -11.71 6.79 1.60
CA THR A 87 -12.43 8.00 1.97
C THR A 87 -12.55 8.90 0.75
N LEU A 88 -13.75 9.43 0.55
CA LEU A 88 -14.08 10.28 -0.57
C LEU A 88 -14.34 11.68 -0.07
N HIS A 89 -13.77 12.64 -0.78
CA HIS A 89 -13.93 14.05 -0.47
C HIS A 89 -14.35 14.82 -1.70
N TYR A 90 -15.36 15.67 -1.55
CA TYR A 90 -16.02 16.34 -2.67
C TYR A 90 -15.60 17.82 -2.74
N ILE A 91 -15.38 18.29 -3.97
CA ILE A 91 -15.02 19.66 -4.31
C ILE A 91 -15.96 20.11 -5.43
N GLY A 92 -16.72 21.18 -5.22
CA GLY A 92 -17.68 21.62 -6.22
C GLY A 92 -18.46 22.86 -5.82
N LYS A 93 -19.64 23.04 -6.43
CA LYS A 93 -20.56 24.14 -6.18
C LYS A 93 -21.98 23.59 -6.11
N GLY A 94 -22.69 23.90 -5.01
CA GLY A 94 -24.06 23.43 -4.81
C GLY A 94 -24.14 21.95 -4.37
N LEU A 95 -23.08 21.40 -3.78
CA LEU A 95 -23.08 20.06 -3.21
C LEU A 95 -24.04 20.00 -2.01
N PRO A 96 -24.78 18.90 -1.83
CA PRO A 96 -25.66 18.72 -0.66
C PRO A 96 -24.81 18.76 0.61
N THR A 97 -25.08 19.73 1.49
CA THR A 97 -24.29 19.98 2.72
C THR A 97 -24.56 18.97 3.83
N ALA A 98 -25.64 18.20 3.72
CA ALA A 98 -25.98 17.14 4.67
C ALA A 98 -25.22 15.86 4.32
N ASN A 99 -24.39 15.38 5.25
CA ASN A 99 -23.75 14.06 5.21
C ASN A 99 -22.77 13.84 4.04
N CYS A 100 -22.05 14.88 3.62
CA CYS A 100 -21.01 14.79 2.59
C CYS A 100 -19.67 15.34 3.12
N ASN A 101 -18.57 14.64 2.86
CA ASN A 101 -17.22 15.11 3.16
C ASN A 101 -16.79 16.19 2.15
N ILE A 102 -17.30 17.40 2.31
CA ILE A 102 -17.03 18.51 1.41
C ILE A 102 -15.72 19.20 1.84
N LEU A 103 -14.78 19.33 0.90
CA LEU A 103 -13.56 20.13 1.10
C LEU A 103 -13.76 21.59 0.68
N ASP A 104 -14.51 21.80 -0.41
CA ASP A 104 -14.90 23.13 -0.87
C ASP A 104 -16.23 23.06 -1.62
N ASN A 105 -17.12 24.02 -1.36
CA ASN A 105 -18.43 24.16 -2.00
C ASN A 105 -18.56 25.49 -2.79
N SER A 106 -17.46 26.21 -2.97
CA SER A 106 -17.42 27.55 -3.54
C SER A 106 -16.53 27.65 -4.78
N VAL A 107 -16.42 26.56 -5.55
CA VAL A 107 -15.61 26.52 -6.76
C VAL A 107 -16.12 27.52 -7.79
N ALA A 108 -15.25 28.44 -8.22
CA ALA A 108 -15.59 29.55 -9.12
C ALA A 108 -15.78 29.12 -10.59
N PHE A 109 -15.13 28.04 -11.01
CA PHE A 109 -15.15 27.56 -12.39
C PHE A 109 -16.07 26.36 -12.54
N ASP A 110 -17.02 26.44 -13.47
CA ASP A 110 -17.97 25.36 -13.75
C ASP A 110 -17.27 24.08 -14.25
N GLU A 111 -16.10 24.21 -14.88
CA GLU A 111 -15.30 23.06 -15.33
C GLU A 111 -14.69 22.23 -14.20
N SER A 112 -14.55 22.78 -12.99
CA SER A 112 -14.05 22.05 -11.82
C SER A 112 -15.17 21.61 -10.88
N ASN A 113 -16.42 21.86 -11.28
CA ASN A 113 -17.58 21.51 -10.48
C ASN A 113 -17.71 19.97 -10.38
N ALA A 114 -18.01 19.48 -9.18
CA ALA A 114 -18.14 18.05 -8.86
C ALA A 114 -16.87 17.19 -9.03
N SER A 115 -15.71 17.70 -8.61
CA SER A 115 -14.49 16.88 -8.50
C SER A 115 -14.48 16.08 -7.19
N VAL A 116 -13.91 14.87 -7.22
CA VAL A 116 -13.75 14.02 -6.03
C VAL A 116 -12.29 13.65 -5.83
N LEU A 117 -11.82 13.88 -4.61
CA LEU A 117 -10.57 13.36 -4.09
C LEU A 117 -10.84 12.01 -3.43
N VAL A 118 -10.28 10.94 -4.00
CA VAL A 118 -10.36 9.59 -3.46
C VAL A 118 -9.05 9.31 -2.74
N ASP A 119 -9.12 9.07 -1.44
CA ASP A 119 -7.99 8.67 -0.62
C ASP A 119 -8.18 7.21 -0.19
N THR A 120 -7.31 6.33 -0.67
CA THR A 120 -7.35 4.90 -0.40
C THR A 120 -6.15 4.52 0.45
N ILE A 121 -6.43 4.01 1.64
CA ILE A 121 -5.45 3.53 2.61
C ILE A 121 -5.58 2.01 2.69
N VAL A 122 -4.50 1.32 2.38
CA VAL A 122 -4.40 -0.14 2.54
C VAL A 122 -3.41 -0.45 3.64
N GLN A 123 -3.84 -1.22 4.61
CA GLN A 123 -3.02 -1.61 5.77
C GLN A 123 -3.16 -3.09 6.08
N LEU A 124 -2.10 -3.69 6.61
CA LEU A 124 -2.19 -5.04 7.19
C LEU A 124 -3.14 -5.01 8.40
N LYS A 125 -4.05 -5.97 8.46
CA LYS A 125 -4.99 -6.10 9.58
C LYS A 125 -4.28 -6.46 10.89
N ASP A 126 -3.30 -7.38 10.81
CA ASP A 126 -2.44 -7.73 11.94
C ASP A 126 -0.95 -7.60 11.55
N PRO A 127 -0.16 -6.72 12.20
CA PRO A 127 1.28 -6.58 11.99
C PRO A 127 2.07 -7.87 12.23
N LYS A 128 1.54 -8.82 13.02
CA LYS A 128 2.16 -10.11 13.28
C LYS A 128 2.26 -11.00 12.04
N LEU A 129 1.40 -10.76 11.04
CA LEU A 129 1.48 -11.44 9.74
C LEU A 129 2.78 -11.11 8.99
N ASN A 130 3.48 -10.06 9.39
CA ASN A 130 4.74 -9.63 8.78
C ASN A 130 5.85 -9.41 9.81
N ASN A 131 6.01 -10.34 10.76
CA ASN A 131 7.04 -10.29 11.80
C ASN A 131 7.07 -8.97 12.60
N GLY A 132 5.91 -8.31 12.76
CA GLY A 132 5.79 -7.04 13.48
C GLY A 132 6.13 -5.79 12.66
N VAL A 133 6.44 -5.91 11.37
CA VAL A 133 6.67 -4.77 10.48
C VAL A 133 5.35 -4.34 9.84
N PRO A 134 4.78 -3.18 10.22
CA PRO A 134 3.53 -2.71 9.65
C PRO A 134 3.71 -2.31 8.19
N ILE A 135 2.73 -2.65 7.35
CA ILE A 135 2.65 -2.20 5.96
C ILE A 135 1.43 -1.30 5.87
N ARG A 136 1.67 -0.06 5.41
CA ARG A 136 0.62 0.90 5.09
C ARG A 136 0.97 1.58 3.77
N TYR A 137 0.06 1.48 2.82
CA TYR A 137 0.16 2.16 1.53
C TYR A 137 -1.00 3.14 1.39
N VAL A 138 -0.69 4.35 0.92
CA VAL A 138 -1.67 5.42 0.74
C VAL A 138 -1.64 5.85 -0.72
N LYS A 139 -2.80 5.84 -1.36
CA LYS A 139 -2.99 6.35 -2.72
C LYS A 139 -4.07 7.41 -2.70
N ARG A 140 -3.71 8.60 -3.14
CA ARG A 140 -4.65 9.72 -3.30
C ARG A 140 -4.76 10.08 -4.77
N THR A 141 -5.99 10.17 -5.28
CA THR A 141 -6.26 10.54 -6.66
C THR A 141 -7.38 11.57 -6.73
N LEU A 142 -7.25 12.52 -7.66
CA LEU A 142 -8.31 13.45 -8.01
C LEU A 142 -8.99 12.95 -9.27
N GLN A 143 -10.31 12.85 -9.23
CA GLN A 143 -11.14 12.47 -10.36
C GLN A 143 -12.20 13.55 -10.56
N LYS A 144 -12.31 14.06 -11.77
CA LYS A 144 -13.45 14.88 -12.17
C LYS A 144 -14.62 13.95 -12.50
N LEU A 145 -15.80 14.22 -11.95
CA LEU A 145 -17.04 13.51 -12.28
C LEU A 145 -17.72 14.12 -13.51
#